data_AF-A0A6P8TDC3-F1
#
_entry.id   AF-A0A6P8TDC3-F1
#
_cell.length_a   1.000
_cell.length_b   1.000
_cell.length_c   1.000
_cell.angle_alpha   90.00
_cell.angle_beta   90.00
_cell.angle_gamma   90.00
#
_symmetry.space_group_name_H-M   'P 1'
#
loop_
_entity.id
_entity.type
_entity.pdbx_description
1 polymer ?
#
loop_
_entity_poly.entity_id
_entity_poly.type
_entity_poly.pdbx_seq_one_letter_code
_entity_poly.pdbx_strand_id
1 'polypeptide(L)'
;MAMQMSFAGLMLMHRLVRISSQRQLSSRFILHKCNRRQTRTFSTAFVNCNENKGDDSDPSPLSSNLTFRQALLSKRRSLSPLERISSLMPQEAMSPEVMQLRDEQNQEDPEEEANIHTQEEHEAIPKEEDSEIHHASDAAMETDEQEEDNGLIRPTLPGESLLVFGELLVAEFRKKNRVEFKKMFGLEAGARLNSNWGMILHDDIAGQPAGRFLKTGRGSPILIRRPSLEDYVLYMKRGPAIAYPKDAATMMMMMDVSEGDCVLESGSGSGAMSLFLSRAVGGKGSVLSVEVREDHHKRAVLNYNRWRTAWSLRQREEWPDNVQFHRADLCTASSLIAGQGFNAVALDMVSPQLVLPTVIPHLHTGAVCAVYLANITQVIDLLEGLRCLALPLLCERIIEVPIREWLVAPALQKDGKYCVRKAPVPEGEQREETETEETITEEPAAFGSVPYIARPHPEQMSHTAFLVKLRKCER
;
A
#
# COMPACT_ATOMS: atom_id res chain seq x y z
N MET A 1 33.34 20.64 65.51
CA MET A 1 34.54 19.80 65.29
C MET A 1 34.58 19.52 63.79
N ALA A 2 35.24 20.31 62.94
CA ALA A 2 36.70 20.49 62.77
C ALA A 2 37.37 19.11 62.61
N MET A 3 38.12 18.75 61.56
CA MET A 3 39.08 19.44 60.66
C MET A 3 39.13 18.62 59.34
N GLN A 4 39.30 19.10 58.10
CA GLN A 4 40.28 20.00 57.48
C GLN A 4 41.76 19.62 57.73
N MET A 5 42.36 18.87 56.81
CA MET A 5 43.81 18.76 56.68
C MET A 5 44.21 19.15 55.25
N SER A 6 45.05 20.18 55.19
CA SER A 6 45.77 20.71 54.03
C SER A 6 47.25 20.69 54.38
N PHE A 7 48.09 20.20 53.48
CA PHE A 7 49.53 20.49 53.34
C PHE A 7 49.86 20.19 51.87
N ALA A 8 50.12 21.15 50.97
CA ALA A 8 51.15 22.19 50.87
C ALA A 8 52.54 21.67 50.41
N GLY A 9 52.90 22.04 49.16
CA GLY A 9 54.27 22.27 48.64
C GLY A 9 55.09 21.04 48.21
N LEU A 10 55.97 21.07 47.20
CA LEU A 10 56.61 22.18 46.49
C LEU A 10 57.24 21.66 45.16
N MET A 11 57.10 22.44 44.08
CA MET A 11 58.05 22.75 42.99
C MET A 11 59.03 21.68 42.44
N LEU A 12 58.95 21.42 41.13
CA LEU A 12 60.09 21.65 40.22
C LEU A 12 59.65 21.85 38.76
N MET A 13 60.10 22.97 38.22
CA MET A 13 59.94 23.48 36.85
C MET A 13 60.79 22.66 35.85
N HIS A 14 60.31 22.50 34.61
CA HIS A 14 61.16 22.73 33.44
C HIS A 14 60.35 23.18 32.20
N ARG A 15 60.87 24.25 31.59
CA ARG A 15 60.43 25.06 30.44
C ARG A 15 60.33 24.28 29.12
N LEU A 16 59.25 24.46 28.34
CA LEU A 16 59.10 25.33 27.15
C LEU A 16 60.08 25.09 25.98
N VAL A 17 59.54 24.62 24.84
CA VAL A 17 59.79 25.22 23.51
C VAL A 17 58.50 25.16 22.67
N ARG A 18 58.02 26.35 22.27
CA ARG A 18 57.05 26.60 21.19
C ARG A 18 57.79 26.54 19.85
N ILE A 19 57.18 25.91 18.85
CA ILE A 19 57.30 26.37 17.45
C ILE A 19 55.89 26.53 16.89
N SER A 20 55.57 27.77 16.56
CA SER A 20 54.42 28.19 15.78
C SER A 20 54.66 27.88 14.31
N SER A 21 53.64 27.36 13.61
CA SER A 21 53.44 27.73 12.21
C SER A 21 51.98 28.14 12.03
N GLN A 22 51.77 29.45 12.02
CA GLN A 22 50.60 30.05 11.39
C GLN A 22 50.59 29.66 9.91
N ARG A 23 49.49 29.06 9.45
CA ARG A 23 49.05 29.27 8.06
C ARG A 23 47.63 29.81 8.11
N GLN A 24 47.55 31.12 7.89
CA GLN A 24 46.36 31.72 7.33
C GLN A 24 46.10 31.06 5.97
N LEU A 25 44.89 30.56 5.76
CA LEU A 25 44.32 30.52 4.41
C LEU A 25 43.04 31.35 4.40
N SER A 26 43.19 32.52 3.80
CA SER A 26 42.13 33.38 3.33
C SER A 26 41.27 32.63 2.30
N SER A 27 39.96 32.64 2.53
CA SER A 27 38.89 32.87 1.54
C SER A 27 39.27 32.75 0.05
N ARG A 28 38.76 31.70 -0.60
CA ARG A 28 38.23 31.78 -1.97
C ARG A 28 37.03 30.85 -2.12
N PHE A 29 35.83 31.40 -1.87
CA PHE A 29 34.60 30.88 -2.44
C PHE A 29 34.68 31.02 -3.96
N ILE A 30 34.83 29.91 -4.69
CA ILE A 30 34.64 29.89 -6.14
C ILE A 30 33.18 29.59 -6.40
N LEU A 31 32.47 30.65 -6.74
CA LEU A 31 31.11 30.69 -7.22
C LEU A 31 31.11 30.19 -8.68
N HIS A 32 30.91 28.90 -8.93
CA HIS A 32 30.65 28.45 -10.31
C HIS A 32 29.16 28.59 -10.62
N LYS A 33 28.84 29.73 -11.25
CA LYS A 33 27.66 29.91 -12.10
C LYS A 33 27.62 28.76 -13.10
N CYS A 34 26.60 27.90 -13.04
CA CYS A 34 26.17 27.12 -14.18
C CYS A 34 24.71 27.46 -14.41
N ASN A 35 24.45 28.27 -15.44
CA ASN A 35 23.12 28.69 -15.80
C ASN A 35 22.94 28.47 -17.30
N ARG A 36 21.99 27.59 -17.61
CA ARG A 36 21.13 27.47 -18.80
C ARG A 36 21.26 26.24 -19.72
N ARG A 37 20.16 25.47 -19.62
CA ARG A 37 19.26 24.98 -20.68
C ARG A 37 19.66 23.69 -21.40
N GLN A 38 18.96 22.62 -21.04
CA GLN A 38 18.12 21.88 -21.98
C GLN A 38 16.91 21.29 -21.23
N THR A 39 15.73 21.83 -21.55
CA THR A 39 14.42 21.32 -21.14
C THR A 39 13.98 20.22 -22.09
N ARG A 40 13.70 19.02 -21.58
CA ARG A 40 12.83 18.03 -22.22
C ARG A 40 11.82 17.54 -21.18
N THR A 41 10.65 18.16 -21.19
CA THR A 41 9.45 17.69 -20.51
C THR A 41 8.72 16.70 -21.42
N PHE A 42 8.51 15.46 -20.94
CA PHE A 42 7.42 14.63 -21.42
C PHE A 42 6.27 14.75 -20.43
N SER A 43 5.19 15.35 -20.91
CA SER A 43 3.90 15.52 -20.24
C SER A 43 2.93 14.49 -20.79
N THR A 44 2.29 13.72 -19.91
CA THR A 44 1.04 13.00 -20.23
C THR A 44 0.17 12.90 -18.97
N ALA A 45 -0.72 13.86 -18.78
CA ALA A 45 -2.05 13.62 -18.20
C ALA A 45 -2.94 14.84 -18.48
N PHE A 46 -3.91 14.66 -19.36
CA PHE A 46 -5.00 15.60 -19.61
C PHE A 46 -5.98 15.59 -18.43
N VAL A 47 -6.31 16.78 -17.93
CA VAL A 47 -7.47 17.03 -17.08
C VAL A 47 -8.39 17.99 -17.84
N ASN A 48 -9.64 17.57 -18.04
CA ASN A 48 -10.74 18.36 -18.57
C ASN A 48 -11.11 19.47 -17.58
N CYS A 49 -11.12 20.72 -18.04
CA CYS A 49 -11.84 21.81 -17.40
C CYS A 49 -12.82 22.41 -18.42
N ASN A 50 -14.10 22.30 -18.11
CA ASN A 50 -15.18 23.05 -18.75
C ASN A 50 -15.11 24.50 -18.28
N GLU A 51 -15.02 25.46 -19.21
CA GLU A 51 -15.44 26.83 -18.97
C GLU A 51 -16.40 27.28 -20.08
N ASN A 52 -17.62 27.58 -19.66
CA ASN A 52 -18.66 28.24 -20.46
C ASN A 52 -18.47 29.77 -20.39
N LYS A 53 -18.43 30.40 -21.56
CA LYS A 53 -18.80 31.79 -21.92
C LYS A 53 -18.51 31.87 -23.43
N GLY A 54 -19.42 32.17 -24.34
CA GLY A 54 -20.55 33.09 -24.31
C GLY A 54 -20.32 34.11 -25.44
N ASP A 55 -21.18 34.04 -26.46
CA ASP A 55 -21.45 34.97 -27.58
C ASP A 55 -20.67 34.98 -28.91
N ASP A 56 -21.50 34.71 -29.94
CA ASP A 56 -21.69 35.38 -31.24
C ASP A 56 -20.62 35.32 -32.34
N SER A 57 -20.88 34.53 -33.40
CA SER A 57 -21.66 34.96 -34.59
C SER A 57 -21.33 34.11 -35.85
N ASP A 58 -22.38 33.58 -36.48
CA ASP A 58 -22.45 32.90 -37.79
C ASP A 58 -22.08 33.84 -38.97
N PRO A 59 -21.84 33.39 -40.24
CA PRO A 59 -22.45 32.21 -40.90
C PRO A 59 -21.55 31.34 -41.84
N SER A 60 -22.06 30.13 -42.13
CA SER A 60 -21.70 29.20 -43.23
C SER A 60 -21.91 29.80 -44.65
N PRO A 61 -21.49 29.21 -45.83
CA PRO A 61 -21.43 27.76 -46.13
C PRO A 61 -20.36 27.23 -47.17
N LEU A 62 -20.35 25.89 -47.33
CA LEU A 62 -19.89 25.06 -48.48
C LEU A 62 -18.38 24.93 -48.81
N SER A 63 -17.79 23.73 -48.64
CA SER A 63 -17.56 22.79 -49.77
C SER A 63 -16.82 21.50 -49.35
N SER A 64 -17.07 20.47 -50.15
CA SER A 64 -16.64 19.07 -50.17
C SER A 64 -15.16 18.76 -49.94
N ASN A 65 -14.87 17.71 -49.17
CA ASN A 65 -14.25 16.46 -49.67
C ASN A 65 -14.06 15.41 -48.56
N LEU A 66 -14.74 14.28 -48.72
CA LEU A 66 -14.48 13.00 -48.05
C LEU A 66 -13.25 12.35 -48.66
N THR A 67 -12.38 11.75 -47.83
CA THR A 67 -12.01 10.31 -47.88
C THR A 67 -10.86 9.99 -46.91
N PHE A 68 -10.77 8.71 -46.54
CA PHE A 68 -9.65 8.04 -45.87
C PHE A 68 -9.68 7.85 -44.34
N ARG A 69 -10.82 7.47 -43.75
CA ARG A 69 -10.84 6.75 -42.46
C ARG A 69 -12.02 5.79 -42.34
N GLN A 70 -12.06 4.76 -43.19
CA GLN A 70 -12.88 3.57 -42.95
C GLN A 70 -12.45 2.41 -43.85
N ALA A 71 -11.24 1.92 -43.61
CA ALA A 71 -10.81 0.59 -44.06
C ALA A 71 -9.63 0.21 -43.18
N LEU A 72 -9.86 -0.71 -42.24
CA LEU A 72 -8.91 -1.63 -41.59
C LEU A 72 -9.58 -2.22 -40.34
N LEU A 73 -10.68 -2.94 -40.57
CA LEU A 73 -11.18 -3.97 -39.66
C LEU A 73 -11.15 -5.29 -40.43
N SER A 74 -9.93 -5.78 -40.70
CA SER A 74 -9.71 -7.17 -41.06
C SER A 74 -9.01 -7.88 -39.89
N LYS A 75 -9.57 -9.02 -39.50
CA LYS A 75 -9.14 -9.86 -38.37
C LYS A 75 -7.68 -10.26 -38.54
N ARG A 76 -6.76 -9.63 -37.81
CA ARG A 76 -5.37 -10.11 -37.70
C ARG A 76 -5.24 -11.01 -36.48
N ARG A 77 -4.66 -12.20 -36.68
CA ARG A 77 -4.30 -13.17 -35.64
C ARG A 77 -3.41 -12.50 -34.59
N SER A 78 -3.67 -12.76 -33.31
CA SER A 78 -2.85 -12.20 -32.22
C SER A 78 -1.47 -12.86 -32.22
N LEU A 79 -0.41 -12.03 -32.23
CA LEU A 79 0.98 -12.49 -32.24
C LEU A 79 1.36 -13.11 -30.89
N SER A 80 2.13 -14.21 -30.95
CA SER A 80 2.68 -14.88 -29.79
C SER A 80 3.62 -13.95 -29.01
N PRO A 81 3.88 -14.23 -27.71
CA PRO A 81 4.82 -13.44 -26.91
C PRO A 81 6.22 -13.33 -27.55
N LEU A 82 6.67 -14.38 -28.25
CA LEU A 82 7.97 -14.39 -28.93
C LEU A 82 7.97 -13.50 -30.18
N GLU A 83 6.90 -13.53 -30.97
CA GLU A 83 6.73 -12.70 -32.17
C GLU A 83 6.66 -11.21 -31.82
N ARG A 84 6.03 -10.87 -30.69
CA ARG A 84 5.99 -9.48 -30.19
C ARG A 84 7.36 -8.96 -29.75
N ILE A 85 8.20 -9.81 -29.18
CA ILE A 85 9.57 -9.42 -28.81
C ILE A 85 10.44 -9.30 -30.05
N SER A 86 10.29 -10.25 -31.00
CA SER A 86 11.01 -10.28 -32.26
C SER A 86 10.70 -9.06 -33.15
N SER A 87 9.50 -8.50 -33.10
CA SER A 87 9.13 -7.28 -33.87
C SER A 87 9.67 -5.98 -33.29
N LEU A 88 10.18 -6.00 -32.06
CA LEU A 88 10.74 -4.84 -31.35
C LEU A 88 12.28 -4.74 -31.47
N MET A 89 12.94 -5.72 -32.08
CA MET A 89 14.39 -5.76 -32.26
C MET A 89 14.82 -5.13 -33.60
N PRO A 90 15.86 -4.29 -33.65
CA PRO A 90 16.43 -3.77 -34.90
C PRO A 90 16.92 -4.90 -35.81
N GLN A 91 16.69 -4.80 -37.12
CA GLN A 91 17.07 -5.85 -38.09
C GLN A 91 18.56 -6.20 -38.07
N GLU A 92 19.41 -5.24 -37.68
CA GLU A 92 20.86 -5.38 -37.57
C GLU A 92 21.32 -6.28 -36.40
N ALA A 93 20.42 -6.60 -35.47
CA ALA A 93 20.72 -7.44 -34.30
C ALA A 93 20.30 -8.92 -34.47
N MET A 94 19.78 -9.30 -35.65
CA MET A 94 19.24 -10.64 -35.91
C MET A 94 20.27 -11.54 -36.60
N SER A 95 20.38 -12.81 -36.18
CA SER A 95 21.29 -13.76 -36.83
C SER A 95 20.75 -14.20 -38.20
N PRO A 96 21.62 -14.59 -39.15
CA PRO A 96 21.21 -14.99 -40.49
C PRO A 96 20.25 -16.20 -40.50
N GLU A 97 20.32 -17.10 -39.52
CA GLU A 97 19.36 -18.22 -39.42
C GLU A 97 17.93 -17.74 -39.09
N VAL A 98 17.78 -16.68 -38.29
CA VAL A 98 16.46 -16.15 -37.91
C VAL A 98 15.84 -15.32 -39.05
N MET A 99 16.67 -14.74 -39.92
CA MET A 99 16.19 -14.07 -41.13
C MET A 99 15.58 -15.06 -42.14
N GLN A 100 16.23 -16.21 -42.36
CA GLN A 100 15.71 -17.24 -43.28
C GLN A 100 14.35 -17.79 -42.84
N LEU A 101 14.16 -18.04 -41.54
CA LEU A 101 12.88 -18.52 -41.02
C LEU A 101 11.72 -17.53 -41.19
N ARG A 102 12.00 -16.22 -41.24
CA ARG A 102 10.97 -15.20 -41.53
C ARG A 102 10.57 -15.16 -42.99
N ASP A 103 11.51 -15.43 -43.89
CA ASP A 103 11.25 -15.45 -45.34
C ASP A 103 10.47 -16.71 -45.73
N GLU A 104 10.73 -17.85 -45.07
CA GLU A 104 9.98 -19.10 -45.23
C GLU A 104 8.53 -18.97 -44.74
N GLN A 105 8.29 -18.34 -43.58
CA GLN A 105 6.93 -18.11 -43.06
C GLN A 105 6.07 -17.16 -43.91
N ASN A 106 6.68 -16.28 -44.70
CA ASN A 106 5.94 -15.37 -45.58
C ASN A 106 5.64 -15.98 -46.97
N GLN A 107 6.17 -17.17 -47.28
CA GLN A 107 5.96 -17.86 -48.57
C GLN A 107 4.90 -18.97 -48.51
N GLU A 108 4.41 -19.35 -47.33
CA GLU A 108 3.48 -20.49 -47.17
C GLU A 108 1.97 -20.16 -47.32
N ASP A 109 1.56 -18.92 -47.60
CA ASP A 109 0.14 -18.59 -47.85
C ASP A 109 -0.11 -18.08 -49.28
N PRO A 110 -0.39 -18.99 -50.24
CA PRO A 110 -1.17 -18.58 -51.41
C PRO A 110 -2.16 -19.65 -51.88
N GLU A 111 -3.08 -20.16 -51.03
CA GLU A 111 -4.12 -21.08 -51.53
C GLU A 111 -5.38 -21.18 -50.66
N GLU A 112 -6.03 -20.06 -50.30
CA GLU A 112 -7.42 -20.11 -49.78
C GLU A 112 -8.21 -18.78 -49.91
N GLU A 113 -8.17 -18.12 -51.07
CA GLU A 113 -9.12 -17.05 -51.41
C GLU A 113 -9.58 -17.11 -52.87
N ALA A 114 -10.50 -18.03 -53.20
CA ALA A 114 -11.32 -17.93 -54.42
C ALA A 114 -12.56 -18.84 -54.34
N ASN A 115 -13.62 -18.40 -53.64
CA ASN A 115 -15.02 -18.61 -54.07
C ASN A 115 -16.01 -18.04 -53.04
N ILE A 116 -16.36 -16.76 -53.16
CA ILE A 116 -17.68 -16.27 -52.71
C ILE A 116 -18.17 -15.26 -53.74
N HIS A 117 -19.21 -15.66 -54.48
CA HIS A 117 -20.04 -14.77 -55.28
C HIS A 117 -21.24 -14.30 -54.44
N THR A 118 -21.54 -13.02 -54.60
CA THR A 118 -22.63 -12.20 -54.07
C THR A 118 -24.03 -12.80 -54.10
N GLN A 119 -24.84 -12.50 -53.07
CA GLN A 119 -26.15 -11.87 -53.22
C GLN A 119 -26.67 -11.33 -51.86
N GLU A 120 -26.88 -10.01 -51.81
CA GLU A 120 -27.66 -9.30 -50.79
C GLU A 120 -29.16 -9.46 -51.10
N GLU A 121 -30.02 -9.49 -50.07
CA GLU A 121 -31.36 -8.89 -50.16
C GLU A 121 -31.99 -8.65 -48.77
N HIS A 122 -32.98 -7.76 -48.78
CA HIS A 122 -33.54 -6.92 -47.73
C HIS A 122 -34.46 -7.60 -46.70
N GLU A 123 -34.74 -6.88 -45.59
CA GLU A 123 -36.07 -6.56 -45.00
C GLU A 123 -36.01 -6.51 -43.45
N ALA A 124 -36.21 -5.35 -42.81
CA ALA A 124 -37.46 -4.68 -42.44
C ALA A 124 -38.12 -5.21 -41.15
N ILE A 125 -38.29 -4.29 -40.20
CA ILE A 125 -38.95 -4.43 -38.89
C ILE A 125 -40.48 -4.50 -39.08
N PRO A 126 -41.21 -5.16 -38.17
CA PRO A 126 -42.38 -4.49 -37.61
C PRO A 126 -42.53 -4.59 -36.07
N LYS A 127 -43.16 -3.55 -35.53
CA LYS A 127 -43.81 -3.47 -34.21
C LYS A 127 -45.20 -4.11 -34.28
N GLU A 128 -45.72 -4.63 -33.17
CA GLU A 128 -46.91 -4.12 -32.45
C GLU A 128 -47.37 -5.08 -31.33
N GLU A 129 -48.31 -4.56 -30.54
CA GLU A 129 -48.69 -4.80 -29.14
C GLU A 129 -49.74 -5.91 -28.89
N ASP A 130 -49.95 -6.14 -27.58
CA ASP A 130 -51.20 -6.46 -26.86
C ASP A 130 -51.63 -7.92 -26.52
N SER A 131 -51.82 -8.11 -25.18
CA SER A 131 -52.89 -8.80 -24.40
C SER A 131 -53.37 -10.21 -24.81
N GLU A 132 -53.80 -11.16 -23.97
CA GLU A 132 -54.13 -11.30 -22.55
C GLU A 132 -54.36 -12.82 -22.25
N ILE A 133 -54.07 -13.26 -21.02
CA ILE A 133 -54.77 -14.26 -20.17
C ILE A 133 -55.06 -15.70 -20.70
N HIS A 134 -54.51 -16.72 -20.00
CA HIS A 134 -55.30 -17.71 -19.23
C HIS A 134 -54.45 -18.60 -18.29
N HIS A 135 -55.08 -18.88 -17.14
CA HIS A 135 -54.63 -19.54 -15.92
C HIS A 135 -54.11 -20.98 -16.03
N ALA A 136 -53.18 -21.36 -15.14
CA ALA A 136 -53.35 -22.52 -14.25
C ALA A 136 -52.41 -22.42 -13.04
N SER A 137 -52.99 -22.61 -11.86
CA SER A 137 -52.39 -22.62 -10.53
C SER A 137 -51.58 -23.87 -10.26
N ASP A 138 -50.48 -23.75 -9.51
CA ASP A 138 -50.31 -24.64 -8.36
C ASP A 138 -49.52 -23.96 -7.24
N ALA A 139 -50.10 -24.02 -6.06
CA ALA A 139 -49.64 -23.39 -4.85
C ALA A 139 -48.74 -24.37 -4.09
N ALA A 140 -47.51 -23.96 -3.79
CA ALA A 140 -46.73 -24.55 -2.71
C ALA A 140 -46.22 -23.38 -1.85
N MET A 141 -46.85 -23.30 -0.68
CA MET A 141 -46.68 -22.31 0.36
C MET A 141 -45.38 -22.64 1.12
N GLU A 142 -44.26 -22.02 0.74
CA GLU A 142 -43.07 -22.02 1.60
C GLU A 142 -43.19 -20.86 2.57
N THR A 143 -43.32 -21.25 3.84
CA THR A 143 -43.49 -20.39 4.99
C THR A 143 -42.29 -19.47 5.15
N ASP A 144 -42.60 -18.18 5.11
CA ASP A 144 -41.79 -17.05 5.53
C ASP A 144 -41.39 -17.26 7.00
N GLU A 145 -40.22 -17.86 7.25
CA GLU A 145 -39.55 -17.77 8.54
C GLU A 145 -39.01 -16.34 8.67
N GLN A 146 -39.91 -15.44 9.04
CA GLN A 146 -39.56 -14.24 9.75
C GLN A 146 -38.89 -14.67 11.04
N GLU A 147 -37.56 -14.75 11.03
CA GLU A 147 -36.77 -14.61 12.25
C GLU A 147 -37.09 -13.22 12.81
N GLU A 148 -38.13 -13.15 13.63
CA GLU A 148 -38.23 -12.13 14.67
C GLU A 148 -36.92 -12.22 15.46
N ASP A 149 -36.00 -11.28 15.19
CA ASP A 149 -34.79 -11.00 15.98
C ASP A 149 -35.26 -10.50 17.35
N ASN A 150 -35.79 -11.44 18.12
CA ASN A 150 -36.28 -11.27 19.46
C ASN A 150 -35.05 -10.88 20.28
N GLY A 151 -35.02 -9.62 20.74
CA GLY A 151 -33.87 -8.88 21.29
C GLY A 151 -33.02 -9.64 22.32
N LEU A 152 -32.28 -10.63 21.85
CA LEU A 152 -31.23 -11.32 22.56
C LEU A 152 -30.04 -10.38 22.49
N ILE A 153 -29.95 -9.54 23.53
CA ILE A 153 -28.73 -8.86 23.91
C ILE A 153 -27.65 -9.95 23.99
N ARG A 154 -26.91 -10.14 22.89
CA ARG A 154 -25.74 -11.02 22.87
C ARG A 154 -24.82 -10.50 23.98
N PRO A 155 -24.38 -11.35 24.92
CA PRO A 155 -23.54 -10.90 26.01
C PRO A 155 -22.29 -10.27 25.39
N THR A 156 -22.18 -8.94 25.49
CA THR A 156 -21.00 -8.22 25.06
C THR A 156 -19.86 -8.59 26.00
N LEU A 157 -18.74 -9.03 25.43
CA LEU A 157 -17.56 -9.30 26.24
C LEU A 157 -17.11 -8.01 26.94
N PRO A 158 -16.46 -8.08 28.11
CA PRO A 158 -15.95 -6.89 28.77
C PRO A 158 -15.08 -6.05 27.82
N GLY A 159 -15.48 -4.79 27.59
CA GLY A 159 -14.79 -3.86 26.70
C GLY A 159 -15.36 -3.78 25.27
N GLU A 160 -16.32 -4.62 24.91
CA GLU A 160 -17.04 -4.46 23.64
C GLU A 160 -17.98 -3.26 23.67
N SER A 161 -17.89 -2.44 22.63
CA SER A 161 -18.75 -1.28 22.39
C SER A 161 -19.45 -1.43 21.04
N LEU A 162 -20.73 -1.07 21.00
CA LEU A 162 -21.50 -0.96 19.76
C LEU A 162 -20.95 0.19 18.91
N LEU A 163 -21.17 0.11 17.60
CA LEU A 163 -20.75 1.13 16.65
C LEU A 163 -21.54 2.42 16.87
N VAL A 164 -20.84 3.55 17.03
CA VAL A 164 -21.47 4.87 17.20
C VAL A 164 -21.09 5.82 16.07
N PHE A 165 -21.96 6.80 15.80
CA PHE A 165 -21.65 7.87 14.85
C PHE A 165 -20.37 8.61 15.25
N GLY A 166 -19.59 9.02 14.25
CA GLY A 166 -18.26 9.59 14.39
C GLY A 166 -17.13 8.55 14.29
N GLU A 167 -17.41 7.26 14.50
CA GLU A 167 -16.40 6.22 14.38
C GLU A 167 -15.91 6.06 12.93
N LEU A 168 -14.64 5.71 12.78
CA LEU A 168 -14.08 5.30 11.50
C LEU A 168 -14.23 3.78 11.35
N LEU A 169 -14.77 3.31 10.22
CA LEU A 169 -15.06 1.91 9.92
C LEU A 169 -14.45 1.46 8.60
N VAL A 170 -14.36 0.15 8.41
CA VAL A 170 -13.98 -0.53 7.18
C VAL A 170 -15.12 -1.45 6.78
N ALA A 171 -15.58 -1.28 5.55
CA ALA A 171 -16.47 -2.18 4.87
C ALA A 171 -15.66 -3.09 3.94
N GLU A 172 -15.90 -4.40 4.02
CA GLU A 172 -15.19 -5.40 3.23
C GLU A 172 -16.18 -6.41 2.62
N PHE A 173 -16.11 -6.59 1.31
CA PHE A 173 -16.85 -7.61 0.58
C PHE A 173 -15.86 -8.60 -0.03
N ARG A 174 -16.09 -9.89 0.23
CA ARG A 174 -15.31 -10.98 -0.34
C ARG A 174 -16.17 -11.88 -1.22
N LYS A 175 -15.63 -12.28 -2.36
CA LYS A 175 -16.23 -13.28 -3.26
C LYS A 175 -15.19 -14.35 -3.55
N LYS A 176 -15.54 -15.64 -3.36
CA LYS A 176 -14.62 -16.77 -3.59
C LYS A 176 -13.25 -16.57 -2.92
N ASN A 177 -13.23 -16.13 -1.66
CA ASN A 177 -12.05 -15.81 -0.87
C ASN A 177 -11.13 -14.70 -1.41
N ARG A 178 -11.60 -13.89 -2.36
CA ARG A 178 -10.92 -12.68 -2.82
C ARG A 178 -11.63 -11.44 -2.30
N VAL A 179 -10.85 -10.44 -1.91
CA VAL A 179 -11.38 -9.13 -1.52
C VAL A 179 -11.75 -8.38 -2.80
N GLU A 180 -13.05 -8.20 -3.03
CA GLU A 180 -13.58 -7.51 -4.22
C GLU A 180 -13.85 -6.03 -3.93
N PHE A 181 -14.13 -5.69 -2.67
CA PHE A 181 -14.34 -4.32 -2.24
C PHE A 181 -13.85 -4.15 -0.81
N LYS A 182 -13.06 -3.10 -0.59
CA LYS A 182 -12.64 -2.68 0.75
C LYS A 182 -12.60 -1.16 0.79
N LYS A 183 -13.32 -0.56 1.73
CA LYS A 183 -13.42 0.89 1.85
C LYS A 183 -13.44 1.33 3.30
N MET A 184 -12.60 2.32 3.63
CA MET A 184 -12.64 3.00 4.91
C MET A 184 -13.52 4.25 4.82
N PHE A 185 -14.37 4.47 5.82
CA PHE A 185 -15.32 5.59 5.86
C PHE A 185 -15.66 5.99 7.30
N GLY A 186 -16.11 7.23 7.49
CA GLY A 186 -16.65 7.71 8.77
C GLY A 186 -18.13 7.36 8.87
N LEU A 187 -18.57 6.85 10.02
CA LEU A 187 -19.97 6.57 10.30
C LEU A 187 -20.66 7.89 10.67
N GLU A 188 -21.66 8.29 9.89
CA GLU A 188 -22.33 9.59 9.98
C GLU A 188 -23.84 9.40 9.84
N ALA A 189 -24.64 10.07 10.67
CA ALA A 189 -26.10 9.95 10.66
C ALA A 189 -26.70 10.41 9.32
N GLY A 190 -27.66 9.66 8.79
CA GLY A 190 -28.30 9.94 7.50
C GLY A 190 -27.41 9.77 6.26
N ALA A 191 -26.14 9.38 6.42
CA ALA A 191 -25.26 9.09 5.30
C ALA A 191 -25.38 7.62 4.82
N ARG A 192 -24.72 7.30 3.71
CA ARG A 192 -24.82 5.99 3.06
C ARG A 192 -23.47 5.49 2.57
N LEU A 193 -23.26 4.19 2.74
CA LEU A 193 -22.14 3.46 2.14
C LEU A 193 -22.57 2.94 0.76
N ASN A 194 -21.99 3.53 -0.28
CA ASN A 194 -22.19 3.09 -1.66
C ASN A 194 -21.07 2.15 -2.11
N SER A 195 -21.44 1.05 -2.76
CA SER A 195 -20.56 0.09 -3.42
C SER A 195 -21.20 -0.42 -4.72
N ASN A 196 -20.42 -1.07 -5.59
CA ASN A 196 -20.94 -1.74 -6.78
C ASN A 196 -21.90 -2.91 -6.45
N TRP A 197 -21.83 -3.40 -5.21
CA TRP A 197 -22.63 -4.52 -4.69
C TRP A 197 -23.90 -4.04 -3.97
N GLY A 198 -24.19 -2.74 -4.01
CA GLY A 198 -25.37 -2.13 -3.40
C GLY A 198 -25.03 -1.11 -2.31
N MET A 199 -26.07 -0.65 -1.63
CA MET A 199 -26.01 0.43 -0.65
C MET A 199 -26.41 -0.08 0.74
N ILE A 200 -25.79 0.49 1.78
CA ILE A 200 -26.12 0.30 3.20
C ILE A 200 -26.26 1.69 3.83
N LEU A 201 -27.35 1.95 4.55
CA LEU A 201 -27.53 3.21 5.28
C LEU A 201 -26.67 3.18 6.55
N HIS A 202 -26.06 4.31 6.90
CA HIS A 202 -25.25 4.39 8.11
C HIS A 202 -26.08 4.20 9.38
N ASP A 203 -27.35 4.59 9.34
CA ASP A 203 -28.26 4.40 10.46
C ASP A 203 -28.51 2.90 10.76
N ASP A 204 -28.40 2.03 9.75
CA ASP A 204 -28.47 0.57 9.91
C ASP A 204 -27.17 -0.02 10.51
N ILE A 205 -26.06 0.71 10.42
CA ILE A 205 -24.75 0.32 10.95
C ILE A 205 -24.61 0.74 12.41
N ALA A 206 -25.12 1.93 12.76
CA ALA A 206 -25.08 2.43 14.13
C ALA A 206 -25.85 1.50 15.09
N GLY A 207 -25.32 1.31 16.30
CA GLY A 207 -25.88 0.39 17.28
C GLY A 207 -25.58 -1.09 17.03
N GLN A 208 -24.92 -1.44 15.92
CA GLN A 208 -24.51 -2.83 15.64
C GLN A 208 -23.16 -3.16 16.29
N PRO A 209 -22.88 -4.44 16.57
CA PRO A 209 -21.53 -4.86 16.96
C PRO A 209 -20.55 -4.77 15.78
N ALA A 210 -19.30 -4.43 16.07
CA ALA A 210 -18.23 -4.50 15.08
C ALA A 210 -17.99 -5.95 14.65
N GLY A 211 -17.79 -6.18 13.34
CA GLY A 211 -17.62 -7.51 12.76
C GLY A 211 -18.93 -8.13 12.23
N ARG A 212 -20.06 -7.41 12.27
CA ARG A 212 -21.33 -7.88 11.69
C ARG A 212 -21.30 -7.81 10.17
N PHE A 213 -21.88 -8.81 9.52
CA PHE A 213 -22.23 -8.75 8.10
C PHE A 213 -23.58 -8.07 7.95
N LEU A 214 -23.64 -7.06 7.08
CA LEU A 214 -24.88 -6.39 6.71
C LEU A 214 -25.16 -6.62 5.23
N LYS A 215 -26.41 -6.96 4.90
CA LYS A 215 -26.84 -7.14 3.51
C LYS A 215 -27.02 -5.76 2.88
N THR A 216 -26.48 -5.57 1.69
CA THR A 216 -26.80 -4.39 0.88
C THR A 216 -28.25 -4.44 0.39
N GLY A 217 -28.76 -3.33 -0.16
CA GLY A 217 -30.04 -3.34 -0.89
C GLY A 217 -30.12 -4.29 -2.10
N ARG A 218 -29.03 -4.96 -2.48
CA ARG A 218 -28.99 -6.04 -3.50
C ARG A 218 -28.77 -7.43 -2.89
N GLY A 219 -28.87 -7.57 -1.56
CA GLY A 219 -28.67 -8.83 -0.84
C GLY A 219 -27.21 -9.28 -0.64
N SER A 220 -26.21 -8.50 -1.09
CA SER A 220 -24.79 -8.88 -0.95
C SER A 220 -24.28 -8.63 0.48
N PRO A 221 -23.65 -9.60 1.17
CA PRO A 221 -23.21 -9.43 2.55
C PRO A 221 -21.86 -8.70 2.64
N ILE A 222 -21.84 -7.53 3.29
CA ILE A 222 -20.62 -6.73 3.54
C ILE A 222 -20.25 -6.82 5.02
N LEU A 223 -19.00 -7.17 5.31
CA LEU A 223 -18.45 -7.14 6.66
C LEU A 223 -18.15 -5.69 7.07
N ILE A 224 -18.73 -5.24 8.18
CA ILE A 224 -18.42 -3.93 8.78
C ILE A 224 -17.59 -4.14 10.04
N ARG A 225 -16.42 -3.52 10.11
CA ARG A 225 -15.51 -3.62 11.27
C ARG A 225 -14.74 -2.33 11.52
N ARG A 226 -14.15 -2.21 12.71
CA ARG A 226 -13.19 -1.14 13.00
C ARG A 226 -11.87 -1.40 12.23
N PRO A 227 -11.23 -0.38 11.64
CA PRO A 227 -9.90 -0.50 11.05
C PRO A 227 -8.86 -0.79 12.13
N SER A 228 -7.94 -1.70 11.81
CA SER A 228 -6.64 -1.75 12.48
C SER A 228 -5.82 -0.52 12.11
N LEU A 229 -4.70 -0.29 12.79
CA LEU A 229 -3.79 0.79 12.37
C LEU A 229 -3.19 0.51 10.98
N GLU A 230 -2.96 -0.76 10.66
CA GLU A 230 -2.53 -1.20 9.34
C GLU A 230 -3.55 -0.79 8.26
N ASP A 231 -4.84 -1.06 8.47
CA ASP A 231 -5.89 -0.60 7.56
C ASP A 231 -5.88 0.92 7.46
N TYR A 232 -5.78 1.61 8.60
CA TYR A 232 -5.83 3.07 8.63
C TYR A 232 -4.73 3.71 7.77
N VAL A 233 -3.48 3.29 7.93
CA VAL A 233 -2.37 3.88 7.18
C VAL A 233 -2.46 3.59 5.68
N LEU A 234 -3.03 2.45 5.29
CA LEU A 234 -3.22 2.07 3.88
C LEU A 234 -4.35 2.88 3.20
N TYR A 235 -5.43 3.20 3.94
CA TYR A 235 -6.62 3.84 3.38
C TYR A 235 -6.80 5.32 3.75
N MET A 236 -5.98 5.88 4.65
CA MET A 236 -6.02 7.31 4.96
C MET A 236 -5.69 8.15 3.73
N LYS A 237 -6.08 9.44 3.76
CA LYS A 237 -5.67 10.37 2.71
C LYS A 237 -4.14 10.51 2.74
N ARG A 238 -3.49 10.43 1.59
CA ARG A 238 -2.03 10.51 1.47
C ARG A 238 -1.63 11.73 0.63
N GLY A 239 -0.49 12.33 0.99
CA GLY A 239 0.22 13.28 0.14
C GLY A 239 1.31 12.54 -0.63
N PRO A 240 2.40 12.15 0.05
CA PRO A 240 3.43 11.28 -0.51
C PRO A 240 3.12 9.79 -0.37
N ALA A 241 3.96 8.96 -0.99
CA ALA A 241 4.04 7.53 -0.69
C ALA A 241 4.36 7.31 0.80
N ILE A 242 3.96 6.16 1.34
CA ILE A 242 4.16 5.80 2.75
C ILE A 242 5.17 4.66 2.86
N ALA A 243 5.86 4.58 3.99
CA ALA A 243 6.43 3.33 4.47
C ALA A 243 5.27 2.34 4.73
N TYR A 244 5.22 1.24 3.97
CA TYR A 244 4.18 0.24 4.12
C TYR A 244 4.29 -0.46 5.49
N PRO A 245 3.20 -1.01 6.05
CA PRO A 245 3.20 -1.63 7.37
C PRO A 245 4.30 -2.67 7.59
N LYS A 246 4.64 -3.47 6.56
CA LYS A 246 5.74 -4.44 6.61
C LYS A 246 7.11 -3.81 6.86
N ASP A 247 7.35 -2.66 6.24
CA ASP A 247 8.60 -1.93 6.33
C ASP A 247 8.65 -1.14 7.63
N ALA A 248 7.54 -0.51 8.00
CA ALA A 248 7.39 0.16 9.28
C ALA A 248 7.62 -0.79 10.45
N ALA A 249 6.98 -1.96 10.47
CA ALA A 249 7.18 -2.98 11.51
C ALA A 249 8.65 -3.44 11.57
N THR A 250 9.30 -3.60 10.42
CA THR A 250 10.70 -4.02 10.37
C THR A 250 11.64 -2.92 10.87
N MET A 251 11.40 -1.65 10.50
CA MET A 251 12.16 -0.51 11.01
C MET A 251 12.00 -0.36 12.53
N MET A 252 10.78 -0.54 13.05
CA MET A 252 10.51 -0.54 14.50
C MET A 252 11.32 -1.62 15.21
N MET A 253 11.36 -2.83 14.66
CA MET A 253 12.18 -3.93 15.17
C MET A 253 13.68 -3.63 15.06
N MET A 254 14.14 -2.97 14.00
CA MET A 254 15.55 -2.56 13.88
C MET A 254 15.93 -1.56 14.97
N MET A 255 15.05 -0.61 15.24
CA MET A 255 15.25 0.48 16.19
C MET A 255 15.09 0.07 17.65
N ASP A 256 14.41 -1.06 17.92
CA ASP A 256 14.12 -1.56 19.27
C ASP A 256 13.29 -0.57 20.11
N VAL A 257 12.35 0.11 19.46
CA VAL A 257 11.51 1.15 20.11
C VAL A 257 10.54 0.51 21.10
N SER A 258 10.57 1.00 22.33
CA SER A 258 9.80 0.54 23.48
C SER A 258 9.07 1.68 24.19
N GLU A 259 8.17 1.34 25.12
CA GLU A 259 7.43 2.34 25.91
C GLU A 259 8.40 3.23 26.70
N GLY A 260 8.21 4.55 26.63
CA GLY A 260 9.08 5.53 27.30
C GLY A 260 10.20 6.09 26.42
N ASP A 261 10.45 5.53 25.24
CA ASP A 261 11.50 6.03 24.35
C ASP A 261 11.17 7.41 23.75
N CYS A 262 12.22 8.19 23.52
CA CYS A 262 12.18 9.41 22.72
C CYS A 262 12.72 9.12 21.32
N VAL A 263 11.88 9.24 20.28
CA VAL A 263 12.24 8.92 18.90
C VAL A 263 12.18 10.16 18.01
N LEU A 264 13.21 10.36 17.20
CA LEU A 264 13.19 11.37 16.13
C LEU A 264 12.75 10.71 14.82
N GLU A 265 11.78 11.31 14.14
CA GLU A 265 11.36 10.97 12.79
C GLU A 265 11.62 12.16 11.87
N SER A 266 12.14 11.91 10.67
CA SER A 266 12.15 12.91 9.59
C SER A 266 11.57 12.36 8.31
N GLY A 267 10.74 13.18 7.67
CA GLY A 267 9.85 12.76 6.60
C GLY A 267 8.51 12.30 7.13
N SER A 268 7.81 13.15 7.90
CA SER A 268 6.47 12.83 8.42
C SER A 268 5.53 12.37 7.31
N GLY A 269 5.63 12.96 6.12
CA GLY A 269 4.89 12.55 4.94
C GLY A 269 3.37 12.58 5.14
N SER A 270 2.75 11.40 5.21
CA SER A 270 1.31 11.27 5.52
C SER A 270 1.02 10.88 6.98
N GLY A 271 2.04 10.74 7.82
CA GLY A 271 1.94 10.36 9.24
C GLY A 271 1.85 8.84 9.50
N ALA A 272 2.20 8.01 8.51
CA ALA A 272 2.06 6.55 8.63
C ALA A 272 3.04 5.98 9.66
N MET A 273 4.34 6.25 9.49
CA MET A 273 5.38 5.84 10.44
C MET A 273 5.19 6.53 11.80
N SER A 274 4.85 7.81 11.82
CA SER A 274 4.54 8.57 13.04
C SER A 274 3.51 7.86 13.94
N LEU A 275 2.45 7.28 13.35
CA LEU A 275 1.43 6.55 14.10
C LEU A 275 1.94 5.22 14.68
N PHE A 276 2.80 4.50 13.96
CA PHE A 276 3.42 3.29 14.50
C PHE A 276 4.39 3.61 15.63
N LEU A 277 5.23 4.64 15.47
CA LEU A 277 6.13 5.14 16.50
C LEU A 277 5.35 5.59 17.75
N SER A 278 4.30 6.39 17.56
CA SER A 278 3.38 6.84 18.60
C SER A 278 2.83 5.68 19.42
N ARG A 279 2.45 4.57 18.77
CA ARG A 279 1.97 3.38 19.48
C ARG A 279 3.05 2.75 20.36
N ALA A 280 4.27 2.59 19.83
CA ALA A 280 5.31 1.85 20.55
C ALA A 280 5.90 2.63 21.71
N VAL A 281 6.12 3.94 21.55
CA VAL A 281 6.65 4.77 22.65
C VAL A 281 5.63 4.94 23.79
N GLY A 282 4.34 4.71 23.51
CA GLY A 282 3.27 4.71 24.49
C GLY A 282 3.07 6.06 25.19
N GLY A 283 2.33 6.07 26.31
CA GLY A 283 1.99 7.30 27.03
C GLY A 283 3.16 7.94 27.79
N LYS A 284 4.28 7.22 27.98
CA LYS A 284 5.46 7.70 28.70
C LYS A 284 6.58 8.22 27.78
N GLY A 285 6.54 7.85 26.50
CA GLY A 285 7.54 8.23 25.51
C GLY A 285 7.06 9.37 24.61
N SER A 286 7.89 9.73 23.63
CA SER A 286 7.57 10.82 22.70
C SER A 286 8.19 10.62 21.32
N VAL A 287 7.55 11.17 20.30
CA VAL A 287 8.03 11.21 18.92
C VAL A 287 8.15 12.66 18.49
N LEU A 288 9.35 13.08 18.11
CA LEU A 288 9.55 14.36 17.42
C LEU A 288 9.56 14.10 15.91
N SER A 289 8.55 14.60 15.20
CA SER A 289 8.39 14.36 13.75
C SER A 289 8.63 15.66 12.97
N VAL A 290 9.67 15.67 12.13
CA VAL A 290 10.10 16.85 11.37
C VAL A 290 9.82 16.68 9.89
N GLU A 291 9.10 17.64 9.30
CA GLU A 291 8.74 17.65 7.88
C GLU A 291 9.00 19.02 7.26
N VAL A 292 9.66 19.04 6.10
CA VAL A 292 10.04 20.27 5.42
C VAL A 292 8.88 20.87 4.63
N ARG A 293 8.02 20.01 4.07
CA ARG A 293 6.90 20.41 3.21
C ARG A 293 5.63 20.69 4.01
N GLU A 294 5.09 21.89 3.86
CA GLU A 294 3.90 22.33 4.60
C GLU A 294 2.65 21.49 4.33
N ASP A 295 2.42 21.09 3.08
CA ASP A 295 1.29 20.27 2.67
C ASP A 295 1.34 18.87 3.32
N HIS A 296 2.52 18.27 3.36
CA HIS A 296 2.77 16.99 4.02
C HIS A 296 2.64 17.12 5.54
N HIS A 297 3.24 18.15 6.14
CA HIS A 297 3.13 18.42 7.57
C HIS A 297 1.66 18.53 8.01
N LYS A 298 0.86 19.36 7.32
CA LYS A 298 -0.58 19.49 7.59
C LYS A 298 -1.33 18.16 7.41
N ARG A 299 -0.95 17.35 6.41
CA ARG A 299 -1.54 16.03 6.16
C ARG A 299 -1.26 15.07 7.32
N ALA A 300 -0.01 14.99 7.77
CA ALA A 300 0.41 14.12 8.86
C ALA A 300 -0.33 14.46 10.16
N VAL A 301 -0.36 15.75 10.54
CA VAL A 301 -1.11 16.25 11.71
C VAL A 301 -2.60 15.90 11.62
N LEU A 302 -3.22 16.11 10.45
CA LEU A 302 -4.64 15.81 10.26
C LEU A 302 -4.94 14.30 10.37
N ASN A 303 -4.10 13.45 9.79
CA ASN A 303 -4.26 12.00 9.88
C ASN A 303 -4.03 11.50 11.31
N TYR A 304 -3.00 12.00 12.00
CA TYR A 304 -2.76 11.70 13.40
C TYR A 304 -3.97 12.04 14.28
N ASN A 305 -4.48 13.26 14.18
CA ASN A 305 -5.65 13.69 14.96
C ASN A 305 -6.90 12.88 14.62
N ARG A 306 -7.13 12.55 13.34
CA ARG A 306 -8.25 11.69 12.93
C ARG A 306 -8.17 10.31 13.53
N TRP A 307 -6.97 9.71 13.59
CA TRP A 307 -6.78 8.43 14.25
C TRP A 307 -7.06 8.53 15.75
N ARG A 308 -6.56 9.57 16.42
CA ARG A 308 -6.83 9.83 17.84
C ARG A 308 -8.31 9.97 18.15
N THR A 309 -9.04 10.77 17.38
CA THR A 309 -10.50 10.93 17.51
C THR A 309 -11.23 9.62 17.25
N ALA A 310 -10.83 8.85 16.23
CA ALA A 310 -11.44 7.56 15.96
C ALA A 310 -11.14 6.53 17.06
N TRP A 311 -9.98 6.62 17.72
CA TRP A 311 -9.58 5.74 18.82
C TRP A 311 -10.36 6.03 20.10
N SER A 312 -10.53 7.31 20.46
CA SER A 312 -11.24 7.71 21.69
C SER A 312 -12.71 7.30 21.70
N LEU A 313 -13.34 7.14 20.53
CA LEU A 313 -14.71 6.64 20.42
C LEU A 313 -14.81 5.12 20.65
N ARG A 314 -13.72 4.37 20.49
CA ARG A 314 -13.69 2.90 20.56
C ARG A 314 -13.32 2.40 21.94
N GLN A 315 -12.37 3.06 22.58
CA GLN A 315 -11.69 2.63 23.79
C GLN A 315 -12.01 3.58 24.94
N ARG A 316 -11.93 3.07 26.19
CA ARG A 316 -12.04 3.92 27.39
C ARG A 316 -10.82 4.83 27.57
N GLU A 317 -9.68 4.42 27.04
CA GLU A 317 -8.42 5.16 27.12
C GLU A 317 -8.14 5.87 25.80
N GLU A 318 -7.79 7.15 25.89
CA GLU A 318 -7.42 7.96 24.74
C GLU A 318 -6.09 7.51 24.14
N TRP A 319 -5.94 7.76 22.84
CA TRP A 319 -4.64 7.61 22.21
C TRP A 319 -3.67 8.69 22.74
N PRO A 320 -2.46 8.32 23.18
CA PRO A 320 -1.53 9.25 23.81
C PRO A 320 -1.17 10.40 22.87
N ASP A 321 -1.16 11.63 23.37
CA ASP A 321 -0.72 12.78 22.58
C ASP A 321 0.80 12.93 22.59
N ASN A 322 1.48 11.96 22.00
CA ASN A 322 2.93 11.79 22.14
C ASN A 322 3.72 12.12 20.87
N VAL A 323 3.09 12.70 19.84
CA VAL A 323 3.79 13.12 18.62
C VAL A 323 3.79 14.63 18.47
N GLN A 324 4.99 15.21 18.43
CA GLN A 324 5.22 16.62 18.17
C GLN A 324 5.62 16.83 16.71
N PHE A 325 4.70 17.34 15.90
CA PHE A 325 4.98 17.64 14.50
C PHE A 325 5.57 19.05 14.36
N HIS A 326 6.71 19.17 13.69
CA HIS A 326 7.36 20.44 13.37
C HIS A 326 7.58 20.61 11.87
N ARG A 327 7.20 21.78 11.35
CA ARG A 327 7.53 22.18 9.98
C ARG A 327 8.90 22.84 9.94
N ALA A 328 9.94 22.09 9.59
CA ALA A 328 11.31 22.58 9.51
C ALA A 328 12.16 21.72 8.57
N ASP A 329 13.27 22.27 8.09
CA ASP A 329 14.32 21.50 7.44
C ASP A 329 15.28 20.96 8.51
N LEU A 330 15.32 19.65 8.68
CA LEU A 330 16.17 18.99 9.66
C LEU A 330 17.67 19.26 9.43
N CYS A 331 18.09 19.59 8.21
CA CYS A 331 19.48 19.99 7.94
C CYS A 331 19.89 21.23 8.76
N THR A 332 18.93 22.12 9.04
CA THR A 332 19.16 23.40 9.74
C THR A 332 18.50 23.48 11.12
N ALA A 333 17.81 22.42 11.55
CA ALA A 333 17.01 22.41 12.76
C ALA A 333 17.81 22.09 14.04
N SER A 334 19.10 22.40 14.10
CA SER A 334 19.93 22.11 15.30
C SER A 334 19.38 22.76 16.56
N SER A 335 18.76 23.94 16.45
CA SER A 335 18.10 24.62 17.58
C SER A 335 16.82 23.91 18.04
N LEU A 336 16.08 23.27 17.13
CA LEU A 336 14.86 22.53 17.44
C LEU A 336 15.17 21.29 18.28
N ILE A 337 16.24 20.57 17.93
CA ILE A 337 16.66 19.34 18.61
C ILE A 337 17.69 19.57 19.72
N ALA A 338 18.06 20.83 19.99
CA ALA A 338 19.02 21.17 21.03
C ALA A 338 18.54 20.71 22.41
N GLY A 339 19.44 20.08 23.17
CA GLY A 339 19.13 19.56 24.51
C GLY A 339 18.30 18.28 24.53
N GLN A 340 17.90 17.75 23.36
CA GLN A 340 17.19 16.47 23.25
C GLN A 340 18.17 15.30 23.06
N GLY A 341 17.80 14.15 23.61
CA GLY A 341 18.46 12.86 23.43
C GLY A 341 17.45 11.86 22.88
N PHE A 342 17.84 11.13 21.83
CA PHE A 342 16.97 10.18 21.16
C PHE A 342 17.43 8.73 21.36
N ASN A 343 16.49 7.87 21.71
CA ASN A 343 16.66 6.41 21.82
C ASN A 343 16.73 5.74 20.44
N ALA A 344 16.07 6.35 19.44
CA ALA A 344 16.15 5.91 18.05
C ALA A 344 15.87 7.08 17.09
N VAL A 345 16.27 6.90 15.83
CA VAL A 345 15.99 7.83 14.72
C VAL A 345 15.42 7.05 13.54
N ALA A 346 14.33 7.53 12.95
CA ALA A 346 13.77 7.05 11.70
C ALA A 346 13.88 8.13 10.61
N LEU A 347 14.53 7.81 9.48
CA LEU A 347 14.67 8.73 8.35
C LEU A 347 13.99 8.16 7.10
N ASP A 348 12.97 8.85 6.59
CA ASP A 348 12.31 8.56 5.31
C ASP A 348 12.35 9.82 4.42
N MET A 349 13.52 10.06 3.82
CA MET A 349 13.77 11.26 3.04
C MET A 349 14.76 10.98 1.90
N VAL A 350 14.80 11.88 0.91
CA VAL A 350 15.58 11.68 -0.32
C VAL A 350 17.09 11.61 -0.06
N SER A 351 17.60 12.47 0.84
CA SER A 351 19.03 12.65 1.08
C SER A 351 19.36 12.59 2.58
N PRO A 352 19.23 11.42 3.22
CA PRO A 352 19.42 11.25 4.66
C PRO A 352 20.85 11.60 5.12
N GLN A 353 21.87 11.38 4.27
CA GLN A 353 23.27 11.71 4.57
C GLN A 353 23.50 13.18 4.92
N LEU A 354 22.64 14.09 4.45
CA LEU A 354 22.77 15.53 4.73
C LEU A 354 22.31 15.91 6.14
N VAL A 355 21.40 15.13 6.75
CA VAL A 355 20.88 15.43 8.10
C VAL A 355 21.69 14.76 9.21
N LEU A 356 22.46 13.71 8.89
CA LEU A 356 23.20 12.95 9.90
C LEU A 356 24.15 13.80 10.76
N PRO A 357 24.93 14.77 10.23
CA PRO A 357 25.76 15.63 11.07
C PRO A 357 24.97 16.41 12.14
N THR A 358 23.74 16.79 11.83
CA THR A 358 22.84 17.48 12.75
C THR A 358 22.22 16.53 13.77
N VAL A 359 21.85 15.31 13.36
CA VAL A 359 21.11 14.36 14.20
C VAL A 359 22.01 13.54 15.13
N ILE A 360 23.17 13.08 14.65
CA ILE A 360 24.03 12.14 15.38
C ILE A 360 24.55 12.64 16.73
N PRO A 361 24.83 13.94 16.94
CA PRO A 361 25.12 14.46 18.28
C PRO A 361 24.02 14.20 19.31
N HIS A 362 22.75 14.10 18.88
CA HIS A 362 21.58 13.91 19.74
C HIS A 362 21.10 12.46 19.86
N LEU A 363 21.64 11.55 19.04
CA LEU A 363 21.36 10.11 19.16
C LEU A 363 22.16 9.51 20.33
N HIS A 364 21.55 8.71 21.20
CA HIS A 364 22.29 8.06 22.29
C HIS A 364 23.39 7.12 21.77
N THR A 365 24.49 6.97 22.51
CA THR A 365 25.53 5.98 22.16
C THR A 365 24.93 4.58 22.16
N GLY A 366 25.23 3.79 21.12
CA GLY A 366 24.64 2.46 20.93
C GLY A 366 23.24 2.46 20.32
N ALA A 367 22.57 3.60 20.20
CA ALA A 367 21.23 3.68 19.60
C ALA A 367 21.24 3.54 18.08
N VAL A 368 20.06 3.28 17.51
CA VAL A 368 19.87 2.96 16.09
C VAL A 368 19.26 4.12 15.33
N CYS A 369 19.80 4.40 14.15
CA CYS A 369 19.19 5.19 13.11
C CYS A 369 18.76 4.25 11.97
N ALA A 370 17.45 4.06 11.79
CA ALA A 370 16.88 3.31 10.69
C ALA A 370 16.55 4.25 9.52
N VAL A 371 16.94 3.86 8.31
CA VAL A 371 16.77 4.68 7.11
C VAL A 371 15.98 3.91 6.05
N TYR A 372 14.94 4.53 5.50
CA TYR A 372 14.10 4.01 4.43
C TYR A 372 14.52 4.64 3.09
N LEU A 373 14.92 3.83 2.11
CA LEU A 373 15.41 4.31 0.81
C LEU A 373 14.87 3.48 -0.35
N ALA A 374 14.20 4.14 -1.30
CA ALA A 374 13.58 3.48 -2.44
C ALA A 374 14.58 2.91 -3.47
N ASN A 375 15.78 3.49 -3.57
CA ASN A 375 16.77 3.10 -4.58
C ASN A 375 18.09 2.69 -3.96
N ILE A 376 18.72 1.67 -4.53
CA ILE A 376 20.04 1.19 -4.07
C ILE A 376 21.12 2.27 -4.24
N THR A 377 21.00 3.15 -5.22
CA THR A 377 21.91 4.29 -5.41
C THR A 377 21.86 5.26 -4.24
N GLN A 378 20.70 5.48 -3.63
CA GLN A 378 20.60 6.30 -2.43
C GLN A 378 21.27 5.63 -1.22
N VAL A 379 21.26 4.29 -1.16
CA VAL A 379 22.00 3.54 -0.13
C VAL A 379 23.51 3.74 -0.32
N ILE A 380 23.99 3.73 -1.56
CA ILE A 380 25.39 4.03 -1.88
C ILE A 380 25.74 5.46 -1.43
N ASP A 381 24.92 6.45 -1.77
CA ASP A 381 25.12 7.85 -1.37
C ASP A 381 25.12 8.02 0.16
N LEU A 382 24.26 7.27 0.85
CA LEU A 382 24.24 7.24 2.32
C LEU A 382 25.58 6.75 2.88
N LEU A 383 26.05 5.58 2.42
CA LEU A 383 27.31 4.99 2.90
C LEU A 383 28.53 5.86 2.54
N GLU A 384 28.52 6.47 1.36
CA GLU A 384 29.59 7.39 0.95
C GLU A 384 29.59 8.65 1.81
N GLY A 385 28.41 9.17 2.16
CA GLY A 385 28.25 10.25 3.13
C GLY A 385 28.84 9.90 4.50
N LEU A 386 28.54 8.70 5.03
CA LEU A 386 29.13 8.22 6.30
C LEU A 386 30.66 8.20 6.25
N ARG A 387 31.22 7.69 5.15
CA ARG A 387 32.67 7.58 4.94
C ARG A 387 33.34 8.94 4.85
N CYS A 388 32.78 9.85 4.05
CA CYS A 388 33.34 11.19 3.82
C CYS A 388 33.28 12.07 5.07
N LEU A 389 32.21 11.96 5.85
CA LEU A 389 32.00 12.74 7.06
C LEU A 389 32.63 12.10 8.31
N ALA A 390 33.18 10.88 8.18
CA ALA A 390 33.74 10.09 9.27
C ALA A 390 32.80 10.01 10.48
N LEU A 391 31.49 9.87 10.22
CA LEU A 391 30.48 9.84 11.27
C LEU A 391 30.62 8.56 12.12
N PRO A 392 30.37 8.63 13.43
CA PRO A 392 30.47 7.49 14.34
C PRO A 392 29.26 6.55 14.22
N LEU A 393 29.02 6.05 13.00
CA LEU A 393 27.92 5.17 12.65
C LEU A 393 28.47 3.89 12.01
N LEU A 394 28.05 2.75 12.54
CA LEU A 394 28.27 1.44 11.94
C LEU A 394 27.03 1.04 11.14
N CYS A 395 27.18 0.76 9.85
CA CYS A 395 26.12 0.10 9.09
C CYS A 395 26.09 -1.39 9.47
N GLU A 396 25.07 -1.80 10.21
CA GLU A 396 24.91 -3.20 10.65
C GLU A 396 24.31 -4.06 9.55
N ARG A 397 23.27 -3.54 8.88
CA ARG A 397 22.45 -4.31 7.94
C ARG A 397 21.81 -3.41 6.89
N ILE A 398 21.63 -3.95 5.70
CA ILE A 398 20.81 -3.40 4.62
C ILE A 398 19.92 -4.54 4.16
N ILE A 399 18.60 -4.38 4.20
CA ILE A 399 17.65 -5.43 3.83
C ILE A 399 16.50 -4.91 2.99
N GLU A 400 15.86 -5.83 2.29
CA GLU A 400 14.53 -5.68 1.72
C GLU A 400 13.60 -6.70 2.39
N VAL A 401 12.32 -6.36 2.55
CA VAL A 401 11.33 -7.22 3.21
C VAL A 401 10.23 -7.64 2.21
N PRO A 402 10.36 -8.81 1.56
CA PRO A 402 9.29 -9.34 0.74
C PRO A 402 8.21 -9.99 1.62
N ILE A 403 6.94 -9.68 1.34
CA ILE A 403 5.78 -10.42 1.87
C ILE A 403 5.13 -11.16 0.72
N ARG A 404 4.90 -12.46 0.92
CA ARG A 404 4.22 -13.31 -0.07
C ARG A 404 2.91 -13.85 0.49
N GLU A 405 1.80 -13.41 -0.06
CA GLU A 405 0.47 -13.91 0.32
C GLU A 405 0.23 -15.30 -0.25
N TRP A 406 -0.53 -16.13 0.47
CA TRP A 406 -0.88 -17.50 0.06
C TRP A 406 -2.40 -17.65 0.00
N LEU A 407 -2.86 -18.29 -1.09
CA LEU A 407 -4.21 -18.81 -1.20
C LEU A 407 -4.22 -20.24 -0.67
N VAL A 408 -4.99 -20.46 0.39
CA VAL A 408 -5.26 -21.79 0.94
C VAL A 408 -6.77 -22.02 0.91
N ALA A 409 -7.20 -23.05 0.20
CA ALA A 409 -8.61 -23.38 0.04
C ALA A 409 -8.81 -24.90 0.00
N PRO A 410 -9.96 -25.41 0.46
CA PRO A 410 -10.31 -26.81 0.26
C PRO A 410 -10.35 -27.13 -1.24
N ALA A 411 -9.89 -28.31 -1.60
CA ALA A 411 -9.95 -28.78 -2.97
C ALA A 411 -11.42 -29.05 -3.34
N LEU A 412 -11.86 -28.45 -4.45
CA LEU A 412 -13.20 -28.61 -4.99
C LEU A 412 -13.13 -29.37 -6.31
N GLN A 413 -14.07 -30.28 -6.50
CA GLN A 413 -14.38 -30.94 -7.76
C GLN A 413 -15.06 -29.94 -8.72
N LYS A 414 -15.20 -30.31 -10.00
CA LYS A 414 -15.81 -29.43 -11.04
C LYS A 414 -17.27 -29.08 -10.73
N ASP A 415 -17.96 -29.95 -10.00
CA ASP A 415 -19.34 -29.78 -9.54
C ASP A 415 -19.46 -28.93 -8.26
N GLY A 416 -18.33 -28.47 -7.71
CA GLY A 416 -18.29 -27.68 -6.47
C GLY A 416 -18.31 -28.49 -5.18
N LYS A 417 -18.33 -29.83 -5.24
CA LYS A 417 -18.21 -30.68 -4.05
C LYS A 417 -16.77 -30.75 -3.56
N TYR A 418 -16.58 -30.97 -2.26
CA TYR A 418 -15.24 -31.19 -1.72
C TYR A 418 -14.62 -32.47 -2.29
N CYS A 419 -13.32 -32.44 -2.57
CA CYS A 419 -12.57 -33.67 -2.81
C CYS A 419 -12.47 -34.48 -1.51
N VAL A 420 -12.48 -35.80 -1.61
CA VAL A 420 -12.25 -36.68 -0.45
C VAL A 420 -10.82 -37.21 -0.50
N ARG A 421 -10.14 -37.18 0.64
CA ARG A 421 -8.80 -37.71 0.81
C ARG A 421 -8.84 -39.24 0.70
N LYS A 422 -8.40 -39.78 -0.44
CA LYS A 422 -8.21 -41.22 -0.60
C LYS A 422 -7.01 -41.68 0.25
N ALA A 423 -7.18 -42.77 0.99
CA ALA A 423 -6.05 -43.42 1.67
C ALA A 423 -5.01 -43.87 0.62
N PRO A 424 -3.71 -43.86 0.94
CA PRO A 424 -2.71 -44.44 0.06
C PRO A 424 -3.05 -45.92 -0.15
N VAL A 425 -3.29 -46.32 -1.40
CA VAL A 425 -3.50 -47.73 -1.74
C VAL A 425 -2.13 -48.42 -1.64
N PRO A 426 -1.95 -49.50 -0.85
CA PRO A 426 -0.72 -50.28 -0.88
C PRO A 426 -0.54 -50.88 -2.28
N GLU A 427 0.68 -50.79 -2.83
CA GLU A 427 1.01 -51.27 -4.17
C GLU A 427 0.60 -52.75 -4.32
N GLY A 428 -0.40 -53.05 -5.15
CA GLY A 428 -0.75 -54.43 -5.51
C GLY A 428 -2.22 -54.75 -5.83
N GLU A 429 -3.20 -53.91 -5.46
CA GLU A 429 -4.61 -54.21 -5.74
C GLU A 429 -5.22 -53.24 -6.76
N GLN A 430 -5.43 -53.72 -7.99
CA GLN A 430 -6.38 -53.12 -8.92
C GLN A 430 -7.78 -53.29 -8.32
N ARG A 431 -8.50 -52.19 -8.07
CA ARG A 431 -9.93 -52.24 -7.73
C ARG A 431 -10.75 -51.70 -8.88
N GLU A 432 -11.72 -52.50 -9.30
CA GLU A 432 -12.83 -52.12 -10.16
C GLU A 432 -13.61 -50.97 -9.51
N GLU A 433 -13.89 -49.92 -10.29
CA GLU A 433 -14.71 -48.80 -9.86
C GLU A 433 -16.18 -49.24 -9.83
N THR A 434 -16.68 -49.68 -8.68
CA THR A 434 -18.13 -49.79 -8.45
C THR A 434 -18.66 -48.48 -7.93
N GLU A 435 -19.34 -47.74 -8.81
CA GLU A 435 -20.18 -46.59 -8.47
C GLU A 435 -21.25 -47.06 -7.46
N THR A 436 -21.09 -46.66 -6.21
CA THR A 436 -22.13 -46.83 -5.19
C THR A 436 -22.71 -45.46 -4.91
N GLU A 437 -23.96 -45.25 -5.30
CA GLU A 437 -24.73 -44.05 -4.99
C GLU A 437 -24.95 -43.99 -3.47
N GLU A 438 -24.12 -43.22 -2.76
CA GLU A 438 -24.34 -42.92 -1.35
C GLU A 438 -25.33 -41.77 -1.20
N THR A 439 -26.33 -42.04 -0.37
CA THR A 439 -27.49 -41.20 -0.08
C THR A 439 -27.06 -39.92 0.63
N ILE A 440 -27.55 -38.79 0.13
CA ILE A 440 -27.19 -37.44 0.57
C ILE A 440 -27.69 -37.21 2.00
N THR A 441 -26.74 -37.16 2.93
CA THR A 441 -26.88 -36.41 4.18
C THR A 441 -25.82 -35.33 4.16
N GLU A 442 -26.24 -34.07 4.32
CA GLU A 442 -25.36 -32.89 4.36
C GLU A 442 -24.58 -32.84 5.68
N GLU A 443 -23.90 -33.93 6.04
CA GLU A 443 -23.00 -33.89 7.18
C GLU A 443 -21.72 -33.13 6.77
N PRO A 444 -21.27 -32.15 7.59
CA PRO A 444 -20.03 -31.44 7.31
C PRO A 444 -18.87 -32.43 7.25
N ALA A 445 -18.07 -32.35 6.17
CA ALA A 445 -16.96 -33.26 5.93
C ALA A 445 -16.07 -33.38 7.17
N ALA A 446 -15.84 -34.63 7.62
CA ALA A 446 -15.09 -34.92 8.84
C ALA A 446 -13.71 -34.24 8.84
N PHE A 447 -13.21 -33.84 10.01
CA PHE A 447 -11.90 -33.22 10.15
C PHE A 447 -10.81 -34.06 9.47
N GLY A 448 -10.05 -33.46 8.55
CA GLY A 448 -8.97 -34.12 7.82
C GLY A 448 -9.38 -34.92 6.57
N SER A 449 -10.68 -35.00 6.26
CA SER A 449 -11.20 -35.72 5.09
C SER A 449 -11.07 -34.94 3.78
N VAL A 450 -11.00 -33.60 3.83
CA VAL A 450 -10.90 -32.74 2.64
C VAL A 450 -9.44 -32.34 2.41
N PRO A 451 -8.84 -32.64 1.25
CA PRO A 451 -7.51 -32.13 0.91
C PRO A 451 -7.58 -30.63 0.61
N TYR A 452 -6.51 -29.91 0.90
CA TYR A 452 -6.39 -28.47 0.64
C TYR A 452 -5.39 -28.19 -0.47
N ILE A 453 -5.68 -27.16 -1.25
CA ILE A 453 -4.76 -26.59 -2.22
C ILE A 453 -4.14 -25.35 -1.58
N ALA A 454 -2.81 -25.31 -1.56
CA ALA A 454 -2.03 -24.17 -1.07
C ALA A 454 -1.10 -23.67 -2.18
N ARG A 455 -1.19 -22.39 -2.52
CA ARG A 455 -0.29 -21.75 -3.50
C ARG A 455 -0.08 -20.27 -3.19
N PRO A 456 1.04 -19.66 -3.60
CA PRO A 456 1.18 -18.21 -3.55
C PRO A 456 0.03 -17.51 -4.29
N HIS A 457 -0.41 -16.37 -3.76
CA HIS A 457 -1.36 -15.50 -4.44
C HIS A 457 -0.74 -15.03 -5.77
N PRO A 458 -1.51 -14.97 -6.89
CA PRO A 458 -0.96 -14.61 -8.19
C PRO A 458 -0.44 -13.17 -8.22
N GLU A 459 -1.05 -12.27 -7.46
CA GLU A 459 -0.62 -10.90 -7.30
C GLU A 459 0.25 -10.79 -6.04
N GLN A 460 1.42 -10.19 -6.19
CA GLN A 460 2.38 -9.98 -5.11
C GLN A 460 2.83 -8.52 -5.11
N MET A 461 3.13 -8.01 -3.92
CA MET A 461 3.64 -6.64 -3.79
C MET A 461 5.06 -6.56 -4.34
N SER A 462 5.32 -5.56 -5.18
CA SER A 462 6.65 -5.26 -5.72
C SER A 462 7.57 -4.63 -4.67
N HIS A 463 8.81 -4.34 -5.08
CA HIS A 463 9.76 -3.57 -4.29
C HIS A 463 9.15 -2.28 -3.72
N THR A 464 9.58 -1.93 -2.52
CA THR A 464 9.11 -0.77 -1.75
C THR A 464 10.30 0.09 -1.35
N ALA A 465 11.23 -0.49 -0.58
CA ALA A 465 12.50 0.13 -0.24
C ALA A 465 13.54 -0.86 0.29
N PHE A 466 14.77 -0.37 0.35
CA PHE A 466 15.83 -0.86 1.20
C PHE A 466 15.76 -0.20 2.57
N LEU A 467 15.87 -1.01 3.62
CA LEU A 467 15.93 -0.59 5.01
C LEU A 467 17.36 -0.72 5.52
N VAL A 468 17.95 0.39 5.92
CA VAL A 468 19.34 0.46 6.40
C VAL A 468 19.36 0.66 7.91
N LYS A 469 20.05 -0.23 8.63
CA LYS A 469 20.26 -0.16 10.08
C LYS A 469 21.63 0.41 10.39
N LEU A 470 21.68 1.63 10.90
CA LEU A 470 22.91 2.28 11.37
C LEU A 470 22.92 2.31 12.90
N ARG A 471 24.02 1.90 13.54
CA ARG A 471 24.20 2.02 14.99
C ARG A 471 25.24 3.09 15.32
N LYS A 472 24.92 3.99 16.26
CA LYS A 472 25.92 4.91 16.80
C LYS A 472 26.94 4.16 17.63
N CYS A 473 28.21 4.27 17.26
CA CYS A 473 29.33 3.67 17.99
C CYS A 473 30.19 4.76 18.63
N GLU A 474 30.94 4.39 19.66
CA GLU A 474 32.03 5.20 20.20
C GLU A 474 33.32 4.48 19.82
N ARG A 475 34.26 5.18 19.19
CA ARG A 475 35.53 4.63 18.69
C ARG A 475 36.71 5.40 19.24
#